data_AF-A0A2M7X1Z7-F1
#
_entry.id   AF-A0A2M7X1Z7-F1
#
_cell.length_a   1.000
_cell.length_b   1.000
_cell.length_c   1.000
_cell.angle_alpha   90.00
_cell.angle_beta   90.00
_cell.angle_gamma   90.00
#
_symmetry.space_group_name_H-M   'P 1'
#
loop_
_entity.id
_entity.type
_entity.pdbx_description
1 polymer ?
#
loop_
_entity_poly.entity_id
_entity_poly.type
_entity_poly.pdbx_seq_one_letter_code
_entity_poly.pdbx_strand_id
1 'polypeptide(L)'
;PPVSEKQKSTKGRLLWETLISSLLQLPDSLQENTVIINILKPLSVTDTSHPLLSLSDKLLSHLIDHGRIDVGSFIDQLEENEKECADLLLLKDLGTMISNNDSYIAHLSQIVTSIRRNQIKARVATIAKSIEPTKEDLSELRELTNQLKVLG
;
A
#
# COMPACT_ATOMS: atom_id res chain seq x y z
N PRO A 1 20.81 -12.95 -28.11
CA PRO A 1 19.41 -12.94 -27.62
C PRO A 1 19.08 -11.59 -26.96
N PRO A 2 17.94 -10.96 -27.29
CA PRO A 2 17.56 -9.70 -26.68
C PRO A 2 17.27 -9.93 -25.21
N VAL A 3 17.97 -9.21 -24.34
CA VAL A 3 17.72 -9.21 -22.90
C VAL A 3 16.43 -8.42 -22.69
N SER A 4 15.33 -9.18 -22.65
CA SER A 4 13.96 -8.84 -22.24
C SER A 4 13.76 -7.47 -21.58
N GLU A 5 12.84 -6.70 -22.16
CA GLU A 5 12.25 -5.43 -21.68
C GLU A 5 11.46 -5.54 -20.34
N LYS A 6 11.80 -6.47 -19.44
CA LYS A 6 11.01 -6.83 -18.24
C LYS A 6 11.55 -6.33 -16.89
N GLN A 7 12.48 -5.37 -16.87
CA GLN A 7 13.09 -4.87 -15.62
C GLN A 7 12.55 -3.50 -15.13
N LYS A 8 11.35 -3.09 -15.53
CA LYS A 8 10.57 -2.05 -14.84
C LYS A 8 9.59 -2.70 -13.86
N SER A 9 10.07 -3.55 -12.96
CA SER A 9 9.39 -3.74 -11.68
C SER A 9 9.54 -2.42 -10.92
N THR A 10 8.65 -1.48 -11.23
CA THR A 10 8.64 -0.10 -10.73
C THR A 10 8.59 -0.15 -9.22
N LYS A 11 9.50 0.54 -8.52
CA LYS A 11 9.62 0.60 -7.04
C LYS A 11 8.27 0.69 -6.30
N GLY A 12 7.24 1.29 -6.89
CA GLY A 12 5.88 1.31 -6.35
C GLY A 12 5.24 -0.08 -6.19
N ARG A 13 5.43 -0.99 -7.16
CA ARG A 13 4.96 -2.38 -7.08
C ARG A 13 5.57 -3.10 -5.88
N LEU A 14 6.89 -2.98 -5.69
CA LEU A 14 7.58 -3.58 -4.55
C LEU A 14 7.05 -3.06 -3.23
N LEU A 15 6.78 -1.75 -3.10
CA LEU A 15 6.20 -1.18 -1.88
C LEU A 15 4.82 -1.76 -1.56
N TRP A 16 3.95 -1.91 -2.57
CA TRP A 16 2.64 -2.54 -2.40
C TRP A 16 2.78 -4.02 -2.05
N GLU A 17 3.63 -4.76 -2.77
CA GLU A 17 3.89 -6.17 -2.44
C GLU A 17 4.39 -6.33 -1.00
N THR A 18 5.33 -5.49 -0.54
CA THR A 18 5.82 -5.51 0.84
C THR A 18 4.70 -5.17 1.82
N LEU A 19 3.92 -4.11 1.58
CA LEU A 19 2.79 -3.73 2.44
C LEU A 19 1.80 -4.89 2.60
N ILE A 20 1.34 -5.47 1.50
CA ILE A 20 0.34 -6.54 1.52
C ILE A 20 0.90 -7.80 2.16
N SER A 21 2.15 -8.16 1.88
CA SER A 21 2.81 -9.26 2.57
C SER A 21 2.85 -9.02 4.08
N SER A 22 3.16 -7.80 4.52
CA SER A 22 3.17 -7.45 5.94
C SER A 22 1.78 -7.62 6.54
N LEU A 23 0.75 -7.04 5.92
CA LEU A 23 -0.61 -7.08 6.42
C LEU A 23 -1.23 -8.49 6.46
N LEU A 24 -0.91 -9.34 5.48
CA LEU A 24 -1.31 -10.75 5.50
C LEU A 24 -0.61 -11.55 6.60
N GLN A 25 0.56 -11.09 7.06
CA GLN A 25 1.34 -11.68 8.15
C GLN A 25 1.26 -10.81 9.43
N LEU A 26 0.22 -10.01 9.57
CA LEU A 26 0.03 -9.11 10.72
C LEU A 26 -0.09 -9.94 12.01
N PRO A 27 0.75 -9.71 13.03
CA PRO A 27 0.64 -10.43 14.29
C PRO A 27 -0.72 -10.24 14.96
N ASP A 28 -1.29 -11.29 15.53
CA ASP A 28 -2.59 -11.24 16.23
C ASP A 28 -2.63 -10.18 17.33
N SER A 29 -1.52 -9.98 18.05
CA SER A 29 -1.41 -8.95 19.10
C SER A 29 -1.45 -7.50 18.57
N LEU A 30 -1.31 -7.32 17.26
CA LEU A 30 -1.38 -6.04 16.55
C LEU A 30 -2.65 -5.88 15.73
N GLN A 31 -3.44 -6.95 15.57
CA GLN A 31 -4.80 -6.82 15.05
C GLN A 31 -5.60 -5.91 16.00
N GLU A 32 -6.50 -5.12 15.45
CA GLU A 32 -7.34 -4.14 16.15
C GLU A 32 -6.55 -2.97 16.79
N ASN A 33 -5.22 -2.92 16.61
CA ASN A 33 -4.42 -1.80 17.10
C ASN A 33 -4.78 -0.52 16.34
N THR A 34 -5.32 0.45 17.07
CA THR A 34 -5.78 1.73 16.50
C THR A 34 -4.67 2.53 15.81
N VAL A 35 -3.41 2.35 16.20
CA VAL A 35 -2.26 2.99 15.54
C VAL A 35 -2.08 2.44 14.13
N ILE A 36 -2.16 1.13 13.95
CA ILE A 36 -2.05 0.49 12.62
C ILE A 36 -3.19 0.94 11.73
N ILE A 37 -4.42 0.93 12.23
CA ILE A 37 -5.58 1.41 11.47
C ILE A 37 -5.41 2.86 11.04
N ASN A 38 -4.92 3.73 11.92
CA ASN A 38 -4.66 5.14 11.59
C ASN A 38 -3.49 5.34 10.63
N ILE A 39 -2.50 4.44 10.63
CA ILE A 39 -1.43 4.41 9.63
C ILE A 39 -2.02 4.05 8.26
N LEU A 40 -2.92 3.07 8.17
CA LEU A 40 -3.46 2.57 6.90
C LEU A 40 -4.52 3.48 6.27
N LYS A 41 -5.38 4.12 7.07
CA LYS A 41 -6.48 4.99 6.61
C LYS A 41 -6.16 5.97 5.47
N PRO A 42 -4.99 6.63 5.43
CA PRO A 42 -4.69 7.61 4.38
C PRO A 42 -4.30 6.98 3.04
N LEU A 43 -4.19 5.65 2.94
CA LEU A 43 -3.95 4.96 1.69
C LEU A 43 -5.23 4.88 0.86
N SER A 44 -5.11 5.21 -0.42
CA SER A 44 -6.15 5.00 -1.42
C SER A 44 -5.56 4.21 -2.59
N VAL A 45 -6.26 3.18 -3.03
CA VAL A 45 -5.90 2.44 -4.25
C VAL A 45 -6.69 3.06 -5.40
N THR A 46 -5.98 3.59 -6.40
CA THR A 46 -6.61 4.38 -7.48
C THR A 46 -6.91 3.56 -8.73
N ASP A 47 -6.40 2.33 -8.83
CA ASP A 47 -6.59 1.43 -9.96
C ASP A 47 -6.53 -0.03 -9.46
N THR A 48 -7.63 -0.77 -9.62
CA THR A 48 -7.76 -2.17 -9.21
C THR A 48 -7.69 -3.14 -10.39
N SER A 49 -7.34 -2.68 -11.59
CA SER A 49 -7.21 -3.55 -12.78
C SER A 49 -6.09 -4.59 -12.64
N HIS A 50 -5.12 -4.34 -11.76
CA HIS A 50 -4.05 -5.28 -11.44
C HIS A 50 -4.40 -6.10 -10.18
N PRO A 51 -4.24 -7.45 -10.19
CA PRO A 51 -4.60 -8.31 -9.05
C PRO A 51 -4.01 -7.87 -7.70
N LEU A 52 -2.72 -7.49 -7.67
CA LEU A 52 -2.08 -6.91 -6.47
C LEU A 52 -2.83 -5.71 -5.90
N LEU A 53 -3.28 -4.78 -6.73
CA LEU A 53 -3.93 -3.56 -6.28
C LEU A 53 -5.39 -3.82 -5.88
N SER A 54 -6.09 -4.70 -6.59
CA SER A 54 -7.41 -5.18 -6.16
C SER A 54 -7.35 -5.88 -4.80
N LEU A 55 -6.39 -6.79 -4.62
CA LEU A 55 -6.08 -7.43 -3.34
C LEU A 55 -5.75 -6.39 -2.26
N SER A 56 -4.95 -5.37 -2.61
CA SER A 56 -4.57 -4.30 -1.69
C SER A 56 -5.80 -3.53 -1.20
N ASP A 57 -6.70 -3.17 -2.10
CA ASP A 57 -7.91 -2.41 -1.80
C ASP A 57 -8.85 -3.20 -0.88
N LYS A 58 -9.09 -4.48 -1.21
CA LYS A 58 -9.90 -5.41 -0.40
C LYS A 58 -9.31 -5.62 0.99
N LEU A 59 -8.00 -5.85 1.08
CA LEU A 59 -7.31 -6.09 2.35
C LEU A 59 -7.32 -4.84 3.25
N LEU A 60 -7.00 -3.68 2.67
CA LEU A 60 -7.03 -2.41 3.41
C LEU A 60 -8.44 -2.10 3.92
N SER A 61 -9.46 -2.23 3.06
CA SER A 61 -10.85 -2.00 3.45
C SER A 61 -11.27 -2.96 4.55
N HIS A 62 -10.96 -4.26 4.40
CA HIS A 62 -11.28 -5.27 5.41
C HIS A 62 -10.66 -4.92 6.78
N LEU A 63 -9.37 -4.58 6.80
CA LEU A 63 -8.66 -4.22 8.02
C LEU A 63 -9.16 -2.91 8.63
N ILE A 64 -9.44 -1.89 7.82
CA ILE A 64 -9.94 -0.59 8.32
C ILE A 64 -11.34 -0.73 8.91
N ASP A 65 -12.21 -1.53 8.29
CA ASP A 65 -13.60 -1.69 8.70
C ASP A 65 -13.77 -2.65 9.89
N HIS A 66 -13.02 -3.75 9.90
CA HIS A 66 -13.20 -4.83 10.88
C HIS A 66 -12.12 -4.83 11.97
N GLY A 67 -10.99 -4.14 11.77
CA GLY A 67 -9.85 -4.11 12.68
C GLY A 67 -9.03 -5.40 12.72
N ARG A 68 -9.62 -6.53 12.32
CA ARG A 68 -9.04 -7.87 12.38
C ARG A 68 -9.14 -8.57 11.04
N ILE A 69 -8.33 -9.60 10.84
CA ILE A 69 -8.36 -10.44 9.65
C ILE A 69 -8.13 -11.90 10.00
N ASP A 70 -9.02 -12.76 9.51
CA ASP A 70 -8.74 -14.19 9.38
C ASP A 70 -8.23 -14.45 7.97
N VAL A 71 -6.92 -14.68 7.83
CA VAL A 71 -6.25 -14.73 6.53
C VAL A 71 -6.82 -15.83 5.63
N GLY A 72 -7.14 -17.00 6.20
CA GLY A 72 -7.75 -18.11 5.47
C GLY A 72 -9.11 -17.74 4.88
N SER A 73 -10.03 -17.28 5.74
CA SER A 73 -11.38 -16.87 5.30
C SER A 73 -11.33 -15.67 4.36
N PHE A 74 -10.38 -14.75 4.53
CA PHE A 74 -10.19 -13.62 3.64
C PHE A 74 -9.76 -14.10 2.24
N ILE A 75 -8.76 -14.98 2.16
CA ILE A 75 -8.28 -15.51 0.87
C ILE A 75 -9.37 -16.30 0.17
N ASP A 76 -10.16 -17.10 0.88
CA ASP A 76 -11.26 -17.88 0.29
C ASP A 76 -12.31 -17.03 -0.44
N GLN A 77 -12.48 -15.77 -0.04
CA GLN A 77 -13.42 -14.82 -0.64
C GLN A 77 -12.86 -14.06 -1.85
N LEU A 78 -11.57 -14.21 -2.16
CA LEU A 78 -10.92 -13.55 -3.29
C LEU A 78 -11.21 -14.25 -4.63
N GLU A 79 -11.03 -13.50 -5.72
CA GLU A 79 -11.01 -14.06 -7.08
C GLU A 79 -9.75 -14.92 -7.28
N GLU A 80 -9.77 -15.85 -8.24
CA GLU A 80 -8.69 -16.83 -8.44
C GLU A 80 -7.31 -16.17 -8.67
N ASN A 81 -7.26 -15.12 -9.49
CA ASN A 81 -6.05 -14.32 -9.75
C ASN A 81 -5.54 -13.56 -8.50
N GLU A 82 -6.44 -13.14 -7.61
CA GLU A 82 -6.11 -12.48 -6.35
C GLU A 82 -5.63 -13.48 -5.30
N LYS A 83 -6.25 -14.68 -5.26
CA LYS A 83 -5.81 -15.82 -4.45
C LYS A 83 -4.38 -16.21 -4.80
N GLU A 84 -4.11 -16.45 -6.08
CA GLU A 84 -2.75 -16.73 -6.56
C GLU A 84 -1.77 -15.63 -6.15
N CYS A 85 -2.17 -14.35 -6.26
CA CYS A 85 -1.35 -13.24 -5.81
C CYS A 85 -1.11 -13.25 -4.29
N ALA A 86 -2.12 -13.53 -3.48
CA ALA A 86 -2.03 -13.59 -2.03
C ALA A 86 -1.13 -14.75 -1.58
N ASP A 87 -1.29 -15.93 -2.18
CA ASP A 87 -0.47 -17.11 -1.92
C ASP A 87 1.00 -16.84 -2.23
N LEU A 88 1.30 -16.22 -3.37
CA LEU A 88 2.67 -15.82 -3.72
C LEU A 88 3.27 -14.81 -2.73
N LEU A 89 2.45 -13.92 -2.16
CA LEU A 89 2.89 -12.93 -1.16
C LEU A 89 3.08 -13.56 0.23
N LEU A 90 2.28 -14.56 0.59
CA LEU A 90 2.47 -15.34 1.82
C LEU A 90 3.77 -16.15 1.81
N LEU A 91 4.18 -16.63 0.63
CA LEU A 91 5.47 -17.31 0.46
C LEU A 91 6.67 -16.36 0.54
N LYS A 92 6.46 -15.04 0.47
CA LYS A 92 7.55 -14.09 0.66
C LYS A 92 7.95 -14.11 2.13
N ASP A 93 9.13 -14.66 2.36
CA ASP A 93 9.81 -14.47 3.62
C ASP A 93 10.10 -12.98 3.78
N LEU A 94 9.30 -12.32 4.63
CA LEU A 94 9.60 -10.98 5.12
C LEU A 94 10.81 -11.01 6.06
N GLY A 95 11.36 -12.20 6.33
CA GLY A 95 12.71 -12.43 6.78
C GLY A 95 12.90 -11.84 8.14
N THR A 96 12.50 -12.52 9.21
CA THR A 96 13.04 -12.26 10.56
C THR A 96 12.86 -10.82 11.12
N MET A 97 12.15 -9.92 10.45
CA MET A 97 12.48 -8.49 10.51
C MET A 97 12.01 -7.72 11.74
N ILE A 98 11.18 -8.32 12.59
CA ILE A 98 10.43 -7.53 13.55
C ILE A 98 10.31 -8.30 14.88
N SER A 99 11.30 -8.11 15.73
CA SER A 99 11.44 -8.79 17.02
C SER A 99 10.48 -8.29 18.10
N ASN A 100 9.74 -7.21 17.84
CA ASN A 100 8.71 -6.67 18.72
C ASN A 100 7.66 -5.82 17.97
N ASN A 101 6.50 -5.63 18.61
CA ASN A 101 5.35 -4.92 18.04
C ASN A 101 5.68 -3.48 17.61
N ASP A 102 6.55 -2.78 18.34
CA ASP A 102 6.91 -1.39 18.03
C ASP A 102 7.71 -1.28 16.73
N SER A 103 8.66 -2.19 16.51
CA SER A 103 9.42 -2.26 15.26
C SER A 103 8.50 -2.59 14.09
N TYR A 104 7.40 -3.30 14.35
CA TYR A 104 6.39 -3.63 13.33
C TYR A 104 5.68 -2.40 12.84
N ILE A 105 5.14 -1.64 13.80
CA ILE A 105 4.42 -0.41 13.54
C ILE A 105 5.34 0.60 12.85
N ALA A 106 6.60 0.70 13.27
CA ALA A 106 7.59 1.58 12.65
C ALA A 106 7.85 1.19 11.18
N HIS A 107 8.05 -0.10 10.91
CA HIS A 107 8.27 -0.60 9.55
C HIS A 107 7.05 -0.35 8.65
N LEU A 108 5.85 -0.67 9.14
CA LEU A 108 4.59 -0.44 8.43
C LEU A 108 4.42 1.06 8.12
N SER A 109 4.64 1.92 9.11
CA SER A 109 4.58 3.37 8.96
C SER A 109 5.54 3.89 7.88
N GLN A 110 6.76 3.33 7.81
CA GLN A 110 7.75 3.69 6.79
C GLN A 110 7.30 3.28 5.38
N ILE A 111 6.75 2.08 5.22
CA ILE A 111 6.22 1.61 3.93
C ILE A 111 5.07 2.50 3.48
N VAL A 112 4.09 2.72 4.36
CA VAL A 112 2.91 3.54 4.06
C VAL A 112 3.32 4.97 3.70
N THR A 113 4.23 5.57 4.46
CA THR A 113 4.79 6.90 4.15
C THR A 113 5.44 6.92 2.77
N SER A 114 6.16 5.87 2.40
CA SER A 114 6.79 5.75 1.08
C SER A 114 5.78 5.63 -0.05
N ILE A 115 4.70 4.86 0.14
CA ILE A 115 3.60 4.74 -0.82
C ILE A 115 2.91 6.09 -1.00
N ARG A 116 2.52 6.75 0.10
CA ARG A 116 1.89 8.07 0.07
C ARG A 116 2.75 9.11 -0.63
N ARG A 117 4.05 9.13 -0.33
CA ARG A 117 4.99 10.05 -1.01
C ARG A 117 5.00 9.82 -2.51
N ASN A 118 4.93 8.57 -2.98
CA ASN A 118 4.87 8.25 -4.40
C ASN A 118 3.53 8.67 -5.03
N GLN A 119 2.40 8.44 -4.34
CA GLN A 119 1.08 8.86 -4.80
C GLN A 119 0.99 10.38 -4.93
N ILE A 120 1.45 11.12 -3.91
CA ILE A 120 1.49 12.58 -3.94
C ILE A 120 2.39 13.06 -5.08
N LYS A 121 3.59 12.50 -5.24
CA LYS A 121 4.48 12.86 -6.37
C LYS A 121 3.85 12.60 -7.72
N ALA A 122 3.15 11.47 -7.89
CA ALA A 122 2.45 11.15 -9.13
C ALA A 122 1.31 12.13 -9.41
N ARG A 123 0.53 12.51 -8.39
CA ARG A 123 -0.56 13.49 -8.52
C ARG A 123 -0.02 14.89 -8.84
N VAL A 124 1.02 15.34 -8.14
CA VAL A 124 1.72 16.61 -8.43
C VAL A 124 2.25 16.62 -9.88
N ALA A 125 2.87 15.53 -10.33
CA ALA A 125 3.36 15.43 -11.71
C ALA A 125 2.23 15.44 -12.74
N THR A 126 1.05 14.92 -12.39
CA THR A 126 -0.15 14.94 -13.24
C THR A 126 -0.69 16.36 -13.37
N ILE A 127 -0.85 17.06 -12.23
CA ILE A 127 -1.29 18.46 -12.21
C ILE A 127 -0.29 19.36 -12.96
N ALA A 128 1.01 19.18 -12.73
CA ALA A 128 2.06 19.98 -13.36
C ALA A 128 2.16 19.77 -14.89
N LYS A 129 1.68 18.63 -15.41
CA LYS A 129 1.60 18.35 -16.84
C LYS A 129 0.28 18.81 -17.46
N SER A 130 -0.70 19.25 -16.65
CA SER A 130 -1.94 19.81 -17.16
C SER A 130 -1.65 21.11 -17.91
N ILE A 131 -2.16 21.21 -19.14
CA ILE A 131 -1.97 22.37 -20.00
C ILE A 131 -2.75 23.59 -19.45
N GLU A 132 -3.82 23.33 -18.70
CA GLU A 132 -4.64 24.36 -18.06
C GLU A 132 -5.14 23.85 -16.69
N PRO A 133 -4.32 23.98 -15.62
CA PRO A 133 -4.71 23.53 -14.28
C PRO A 133 -5.86 24.39 -13.73
N THR A 134 -6.86 23.73 -13.16
CA THR A 134 -8.02 24.39 -12.56
C THR A 134 -7.64 25.09 -11.24
N LYS A 135 -8.53 25.95 -10.73
CA LYS A 135 -8.34 26.55 -9.39
C LYS A 135 -8.31 25.48 -8.29
N GLU A 136 -9.10 24.42 -8.45
CA GLU A 136 -9.07 23.24 -7.59
C GLU A 136 -7.71 22.55 -7.64
N ASP A 137 -7.15 22.32 -8.84
CA ASP A 137 -5.82 21.68 -9.00
C ASP A 137 -4.71 22.49 -8.32
N LEU A 138 -4.76 23.83 -8.41
CA LEU A 138 -3.79 24.70 -7.75
C LEU A 138 -3.93 24.69 -6.22
N SER A 139 -5.16 24.57 -5.70
CA SER A 139 -5.41 24.40 -4.27
C SER A 139 -4.91 23.04 -3.77
N GLU A 140 -5.23 21.97 -4.51
CA GLU A 140 -4.77 20.60 -4.24
C GLU A 140 -3.24 20.53 -4.27
N LEU A 141 -2.59 21.16 -5.26
CA LEU A 141 -1.13 21.17 -5.36
C LEU A 141 -0.47 21.81 -4.12
N ARG A 142 -1.04 22.90 -3.57
CA ARG A 142 -0.55 23.51 -2.33
C ARG A 142 -0.69 22.57 -1.14
N GLU A 143 -1.83 21.89 -1.03
CA GLU A 143 -2.08 20.91 0.03
C GLU A 143 -1.11 19.72 -0.06
N LEU A 144 -1.00 19.11 -1.24
CA LEU A 144 -0.07 18.01 -1.53
C LEU A 144 1.39 18.39 -1.24
N THR A 145 1.79 19.63 -1.56
CA THR A 145 3.12 20.15 -1.25
C THR A 145 3.35 20.27 0.25
N ASN A 146 2.35 20.73 1.01
CA ASN A 146 2.43 20.77 2.47
C ASN A 146 2.49 19.37 3.08
N GLN A 147 1.71 18.41 2.57
CA GLN A 147 1.76 17.02 3.00
C GLN A 147 3.15 16.40 2.76
N LEU A 148 3.80 16.67 1.62
CA LEU A 148 5.17 16.22 1.36
C LEU A 148 6.19 16.78 2.36
N LYS A 149 6.01 18.00 2.85
CA LYS A 149 6.90 18.61 3.86
C LYS A 149 6.73 17.99 5.24
N VAL A 150 5.53 17.51 5.57
CA VAL A 150 5.26 16.81 6.85
C VAL A 150 5.75 15.37 6.80
N LEU A 151 5.73 14.74 5.62
CA LEU A 151 6.20 13.37 5.40
C LEU A 151 7.70 13.26 5.06
N GLY A 152 8.41 14.38 4.95
CA GLY A 152 9.82 14.48 4.51
C GLY A 152 10.75 14.77 5.67
#